data_AF-A0A1F7X2I6-F1
#
_entry.id   AF-A0A1F7X2I6-F1
#
_cell.length_a   1.000
_cell.length_b   1.000
_cell.length_c   1.000
_cell.angle_alpha   90.00
_cell.angle_beta   90.00
_cell.angle_gamma   90.00
#
_symmetry.space_group_name_H-M   'P 1'
#
loop_
_entity.id
_entity.type
_entity.pdbx_description
1 polymer ?
#
loop_
_entity_poly.entity_id
_entity_poly.type
_entity_poly.pdbx_seq_one_letter_code
_entity_poly.pdbx_strand_id
1 'polypeptide(L)' 'MNEKKKENKYHCSFCDKSQDEAVYMVAGPHNICICDECIGLCCEIGFERMRNDMLRKEGNK' A
#
# COMPACT_ATOMS: atom_id res chain seq x y z
N MET A 1 -33.01 -18.74 7.89
CA MET A 1 -32.02 -17.71 8.31
C MET A 1 -30.80 -17.88 7.44
N ASN A 2 -30.46 -16.87 6.63
CA ASN A 2 -29.09 -16.66 6.13
C ASN A 2 -29.05 -15.23 5.59
N GLU A 3 -29.12 -14.28 6.53
CA GLU A 3 -28.70 -12.92 6.31
C GLU A 3 -27.19 -12.95 6.08
N LYS A 4 -26.78 -13.06 4.81
CA LYS A 4 -25.40 -12.78 4.41
C LYS A 4 -25.12 -11.34 4.83
N LYS A 5 -24.51 -11.16 6.01
CA LYS A 5 -23.90 -9.89 6.41
C LYS A 5 -23.08 -9.43 5.22
N LYS A 6 -23.49 -8.32 4.60
CA LYS A 6 -22.60 -7.52 3.78
C LYS A 6 -21.60 -6.93 4.76
N GLU A 7 -20.61 -7.72 5.12
CA GLU A 7 -19.43 -7.22 5.79
C GLU A 7 -18.82 -6.25 4.79
N ASN A 8 -18.80 -4.95 5.13
CA ASN A 8 -18.08 -3.94 4.36
C ASN A 8 -16.61 -4.33 4.41
N LYS A 9 -16.19 -5.23 3.51
CA LYS A 9 -14.81 -5.67 3.39
C LYS A 9 -14.04 -4.51 2.79
N TYR A 10 -13.12 -3.96 3.57
CA TYR A 10 -12.14 -3.02 3.06
C TYR A 10 -11.22 -3.79 2.09
N HIS A 11 -10.90 -3.17 0.96
CA HIS A 11 -10.01 -3.71 -0.05
C HIS A 11 -8.85 -2.74 -0.27
N CYS A 12 -7.64 -3.27 -0.43
CA CYS A 12 -6.48 -2.47 -0.77
C CYS A 12 -6.70 -1.79 -2.13
N SER A 13 -6.61 -0.46 -2.17
CA SER A 13 -6.80 0.33 -3.39
C SER A 13 -5.67 0.15 -4.42
N PHE A 14 -4.62 -0.61 -4.10
CA PHE A 14 -3.47 -0.84 -4.96
C PHE A 14 -3.42 -2.25 -5.56
N CYS A 15 -3.92 -3.27 -4.84
CA CYS A 15 -3.82 -4.67 -5.25
C CYS A 15 -5.13 -5.46 -5.08
N ASP A 16 -6.22 -4.79 -4.67
CA ASP A 16 -7.56 -5.33 -4.43
C ASP A 16 -7.67 -6.44 -3.36
N LYS A 17 -6.59 -6.74 -2.62
CA LYS A 17 -6.64 -7.67 -1.48
C LYS A 17 -7.65 -7.23 -0.44
N SER A 18 -8.44 -8.18 0.03
CA SER A 18 -9.38 -7.96 1.13
C SER A 18 -8.67 -7.90 2.48
N GLN A 19 -9.36 -7.38 3.50
CA GLN A 19 -8.86 -7.31 4.88
C GLN A 19 -8.49 -8.67 5.46
N ASP A 20 -9.14 -9.75 5.02
CA ASP A 20 -8.86 -11.10 5.50
C ASP A 20 -7.56 -11.67 4.89
N GLU A 21 -7.12 -11.12 3.76
CA GLU A 21 -5.93 -11.56 3.03
C GLU A 21 -4.66 -10.78 3.39
N ALA A 22 -4.81 -9.64 4.07
CA ALA A 22 -3.71 -8.79 4.51
C ALA A 22 -3.39 -9.05 5.99
N VAL A 23 -2.11 -8.99 6.37
CA VAL A 23 -1.74 -9.07 7.79
C VAL A 23 -2.10 -7.75 8.48
N TYR A 24 -1.88 -6.63 7.79
CA TYR A 24 -2.29 -5.31 8.22
C TYR A 24 -2.84 -4.49 7.06
N MET A 25 -3.86 -3.69 7.33
CA MET A 25 -4.39 -2.71 6.38
C MET A 25 -4.61 -1.36 7.06
N VAL A 26 -4.12 -0.31 6.40
CA VAL A 26 -4.29 1.08 6.81
C VAL A 26 -5.47 1.67 6.05
N ALA A 27 -6.45 2.19 6.78
CA ALA A 27 -7.59 2.90 6.21
C ALA A 27 -7.36 4.41 6.27
N GLY A 28 -7.50 5.07 5.13
CA GLY A 28 -7.48 6.52 4.99
C GLY A 28 -8.89 7.10 4.77
N PRO A 29 -9.00 8.43 4.64
CA PRO A 29 -10.24 9.09 4.24
C PRO A 29 -10.79 8.55 2.91
N HIS A 30 -12.08 8.76 2.66
CA HIS A 30 -12.74 8.42 1.38
C HIS A 30 -12.66 6.93 0.96
N ASN A 31 -12.60 5.99 1.91
CA ASN A 31 -12.48 4.54 1.66
C ASN A 31 -11.22 4.13 0.88
N ILE A 32 -10.16 4.94 0.96
CA ILE A 32 -8.85 4.56 0.42
C ILE A 32 -8.17 3.66 1.44
N CYS A 33 -7.70 2.49 1.03
CA CYS A 33 -7.02 1.57 1.92
C CYS A 33 -5.73 1.05 1.27
N ILE A 34 -4.72 0.72 2.08
CA ILE A 34 -3.47 0.13 1.61
C ILE A 34 -3.04 -1.02 2.54
N CYS A 35 -2.67 -2.17 1.97
CA CYS A 35 -2.17 -3.32 2.74
C CYS A 35 -0.66 -3.22 3.01
N ASP A 36 -0.18 -4.03 3.95
CA ASP A 36 1.22 -4.10 4.36
C ASP A 36 2.18 -4.39 3.21
N GLU A 37 1.83 -5.31 2.31
CA GLU A 37 2.67 -5.62 1.15
C GLU A 37 2.84 -4.43 0.19
N CYS A 38 1.74 -3.71 -0.09
CA CYS A 38 1.80 -2.53 -0.94
C CYS A 38 2.59 -1.40 -0.28
N ILE A 39 2.50 -1.23 1.05
CA ILE A 39 3.36 -0.30 1.79
C ILE A 39 4.83 -0.68 1.59
N GLY A 40 5.19 -1.96 1.77
CA GLY A 40 6.55 -2.46 1.59
C GLY A 40 7.11 -2.16 0.19
N LEU A 41 6.35 -2.49 -0.85
CA LEU A 41 6.73 -2.23 -2.25
C LEU A 41 6.87 -0.72 -2.52
N CYS A 42 5.93 0.10 -2.05
CA CYS A 42 6.01 1.55 -2.21
C CYS A 42 7.24 2.13 -1.49
N CYS A 43 7.58 1.63 -0.30
CA CYS A 43 8.77 2.02 0.43
C CYS A 43 10.05 1.66 -0.33
N GLU A 44 10.16 0.43 -0.84
CA GLU A 44 11.32 -0.02 -1.63
C GLU A 44 11.56 0.88 -2.84
N ILE A 45 10.52 1.12 -3.65
CA ILE A 45 10.58 2.00 -4.83
C ILE A 45 10.96 3.43 -4.42
N GLY A 46 10.39 3.93 -3.33
CA GLY A 46 10.70 5.27 -2.80
C GLY A 46 12.16 5.42 -2.39
N PHE A 47 12.68 4.45 -1.63
CA PHE A 47 14.07 4.45 -1.18
C PHE A 47 15.06 4.30 -2.34
N GLU A 48 14.75 3.46 -3.33
CA GLU A 48 15.58 3.33 -4.53
C GLU A 48 15.67 4.65 -5.29
N ARG A 49 14.53 5.32 -5.50
CA ARG A 49 14.49 6.64 -6.16
C ARG A 49 15.30 7.69 -5.39
N MET A 50 15.14 7.77 -4.07
CA MET A 50 15.91 8.69 -3.25
C MET A 50 17.42 8.43 -3.32
N ARG A 51 17.82 7.14 -3.30
CA ARG A 51 19.23 6.74 -3.47
C ARG A 51 19.77 7.17 -4.84
N ASN A 52 19.02 6.88 -5.91
CA ASN A 52 19.41 7.25 -7.26
C ASN A 52 19.53 8.77 -7.43
N ASP A 53 18.63 9.54 -6.83
CA ASP A 53 18.70 11.00 -6.85
C ASP A 53 19.91 11.57 -6.10
N MET A 54 20.38 10.90 -5.04
CA MET A 54 21.64 11.25 -4.36
C MET A 54 22.85 10.98 -5.26
N LEU A 55 22.93 9.79 -5.88
CA LEU A 55 24.01 9.43 -6.79
C LEU A 55 24.11 10.38 -8.00
N ARG A 56 22.96 10.81 -8.54
CA ARG A 56 22.90 11.79 -9.64
C ARG A 56 23.44 13.16 -9.25
N LYS A 57 23.33 13.56 -7.98
CA LYS A 57 23.88 14.84 -7.49
C LYS A 57 25.40 14.79 -7.34
N GLU A 58 25.98 13.63 -7.06
CA GLU A 58 27.44 13.46 -6.95
C GLU A 58 28.14 13.47 -8.31
N GLY A 59 27.49 12.95 -9.37
CA GLY A 59 28.03 12.93 -10.72
C GLY A 59 27.97 14.24 -11.50
N ASN A 60 27.37 15.30 -10.93
CA ASN A 60 27.26 16.62 -11.55
C ASN A 60 28.16 17.67 -10.86
N LYS A 61 29.22 17.20 -10.20
CA LYS A 61 30.19 18.03 -9.48
C LYS A 61 31.58 17.94 -10.13
#